data_AF-A0A7L1YD10-F1
#
_entry.id   AF-A0A7L1YD10-F1
#
_cell.length_a   1.000
_cell.length_b   1.000
_cell.length_c   1.000
_cell.angle_alpha   90.00
_cell.angle_beta   90.00
_cell.angle_gamma   90.00
#
_symmetry.space_group_name_H-M   'P 1'
#
loop_
_entity.id
_entity.type
_entity.pdbx_description
1 polymer ?
#
loop_
_entity_poly.entity_id
_entity_poly.type
_entity_poly.pdbx_seq_one_letter_code
_entity_poly.pdbx_strand_id
1 'polypeptide(L)'
;VLSPTEYEALRVPAAALAGATAEDIAKKVEERSHCSFVLEELKFLPADEKSRDHKARCLWFLDTLVKFSHLKVIKKKNAMGPECPHIISRKLMKNFTSLTYNNGSVQNLISASMKAKIAAYVITLALHINNFQTDLTILQNDMKLQESRILDIAKALRLKVSKAKGAPGLESDQNHKLGTLSLPLPVQKAPVGQRKRKKMR
;
A
#
# COMPACT_ATOMS: atom_id res chain seq x y z
N VAL A 1 -3.82 10.18 6.76
CA VAL A 1 -4.08 9.50 5.45
C VAL A 1 -5.56 9.51 5.10
N LEU A 2 -6.43 9.15 6.04
CA LEU A 2 -7.89 9.24 5.93
C LEU A 2 -8.39 10.50 6.64
N SER A 3 -9.46 11.13 6.14
CA SER A 3 -10.21 12.16 6.88
C SER A 3 -11.07 11.49 7.97
N PRO A 4 -11.55 12.24 8.98
CA PRO A 4 -12.42 11.66 10.01
C PRO A 4 -13.66 10.96 9.45
N THR A 5 -14.32 11.57 8.46
CA THR A 5 -15.52 10.99 7.82
C THR A 5 -15.20 9.73 7.01
N GLU A 6 -14.08 9.73 6.29
CA GLU A 6 -13.63 8.54 5.57
C GLU A 6 -13.26 7.42 6.54
N TYR A 7 -12.59 7.74 7.64
CA TYR A 7 -12.20 6.79 8.67
C TYR A 7 -13.42 6.15 9.36
N GLU A 8 -14.47 6.93 9.63
CA GLU A 8 -15.69 6.38 10.23
C GLU A 8 -16.46 5.46 9.28
N ALA A 9 -16.46 5.78 7.97
CA ALA A 9 -17.07 4.91 6.97
C ALA A 9 -16.42 3.52 6.86
N LEU A 10 -15.21 3.34 7.40
CA LEU A 10 -14.52 2.04 7.42
C LEU A 10 -14.97 1.11 8.54
N ARG A 11 -15.76 1.59 9.51
CA ARG A 11 -16.15 0.80 10.69
C ARG A 11 -16.81 -0.53 10.32
N VAL A 12 -17.84 -0.48 9.48
CA VAL A 12 -18.60 -1.67 9.06
C VAL A 12 -17.75 -2.62 8.19
N PRO A 13 -17.12 -2.17 7.09
CA PRO A 13 -16.39 -3.10 6.22
C PRO A 13 -15.13 -3.68 6.88
N ALA A 14 -14.53 -3.00 7.86
CA ALA A 14 -13.38 -3.51 8.61
C ALA A 14 -13.75 -4.46 9.76
N ALA A 15 -15.01 -4.54 10.18
CA ALA A 15 -15.43 -5.36 11.31
C ALA A 15 -15.10 -6.85 11.11
N ALA A 16 -15.22 -7.35 9.88
CA ALA A 16 -14.85 -8.72 9.52
C ALA A 16 -13.35 -9.00 9.67
N LEU A 17 -12.49 -7.98 9.54
CA LEU A 17 -11.06 -8.11 9.82
C LEU A 17 -10.76 -8.02 11.32
N ALA A 18 -11.48 -7.15 12.04
CA ALA A 18 -11.30 -6.98 13.49
C ALA A 18 -11.70 -8.22 14.31
N GLY A 19 -12.68 -8.98 13.82
CA GLY A 19 -13.19 -10.21 14.45
C GLY A 19 -12.68 -11.51 13.82
N ALA A 20 -11.72 -11.47 12.90
CA ALA A 20 -11.26 -12.66 12.19
C ALA A 20 -10.59 -13.67 13.15
N THR A 21 -11.01 -14.93 13.09
CA THR A 21 -10.37 -16.02 13.85
C THR A 21 -9.15 -16.58 13.11
N ALA A 22 -8.38 -17.45 13.77
CA ALA A 22 -7.25 -18.12 13.13
C ALA A 22 -7.69 -18.97 11.93
N GLU A 23 -8.86 -19.61 12.02
CA GLU A 23 -9.48 -20.38 10.93
C GLU A 23 -9.90 -19.47 9.78
N ASP A 24 -10.50 -18.32 10.07
CA ASP A 24 -10.86 -17.33 9.05
C ASP A 24 -9.62 -16.80 8.31
N ILE A 25 -8.54 -16.53 9.05
CA ILE A 25 -7.27 -16.09 8.48
C ILE A 25 -6.67 -17.18 7.60
N ALA A 26 -6.66 -18.44 8.05
CA ALA A 26 -6.16 -19.57 7.26
C ALA A 26 -6.94 -19.72 5.94
N LYS A 27 -8.28 -19.63 6.00
CA LYS A 27 -9.14 -19.62 4.82
C LYS A 27 -8.83 -18.45 3.88
N LYS A 28 -8.64 -17.24 4.42
CA LYS A 28 -8.29 -16.04 3.62
C LYS A 28 -6.92 -16.17 2.94
N VAL A 29 -5.97 -16.86 3.56
CA VAL A 29 -4.66 -17.18 2.99
C VAL A 29 -4.81 -18.14 1.81
N GLU A 30 -5.58 -19.21 1.98
CA GLU A 30 -5.85 -20.20 0.92
C GLU A 30 -6.54 -19.56 -0.29
N GLU A 31 -7.57 -18.75 -0.04
CA GLU A 31 -8.33 -18.03 -1.08
C GLU A 31 -7.54 -16.88 -1.72
N ARG A 32 -6.38 -16.49 -1.16
CA ARG A 32 -5.61 -15.30 -1.54
C ARG A 32 -6.49 -14.05 -1.64
N SER A 33 -7.43 -13.92 -0.70
CA SER A 33 -8.48 -12.90 -0.75
C SER A 33 -8.01 -11.50 -0.33
N HIS A 34 -6.86 -11.42 0.33
CA HIS A 34 -6.19 -10.18 0.74
C HIS A 34 -4.69 -10.22 0.38
N CYS A 35 -4.06 -9.04 0.37
CA CYS A 35 -2.62 -8.95 0.12
C CYS A 35 -1.80 -9.57 1.27
N SER A 36 -0.58 -10.03 0.99
CA SER A 36 0.27 -10.76 1.94
C SER A 36 0.53 -9.96 3.21
N PHE A 37 0.79 -8.65 3.09
CA PHE A 37 0.97 -7.77 4.24
C PHE A 37 -0.21 -7.83 5.21
N VAL A 38 -1.44 -7.79 4.70
CA VAL A 38 -2.64 -7.81 5.55
C VAL A 38 -2.79 -9.15 6.24
N LEU A 39 -2.56 -10.24 5.52
CA LEU A 39 -2.66 -11.60 6.09
C LEU A 39 -1.62 -11.83 7.20
N GLU A 40 -0.44 -11.24 7.09
CA GLU A 40 0.57 -11.28 8.16
C GLU A 40 0.15 -10.43 9.37
N GLU A 41 -0.33 -9.21 9.14
CA GLU A 41 -0.72 -8.30 10.22
C GLU A 41 -1.97 -8.74 11.00
N LEU A 42 -2.87 -9.51 10.37
CA LEU A 42 -4.05 -10.08 11.03
C LEU A 42 -3.67 -11.07 12.14
N LYS A 43 -2.50 -11.70 12.07
CA LYS A 43 -1.99 -12.61 13.12
C LYS A 43 -1.58 -11.85 14.38
N PHE A 44 -1.34 -10.54 14.27
CA PHE A 44 -0.83 -9.68 15.34
C PHE A 44 -1.82 -8.55 15.65
N LEU A 45 -3.12 -8.87 15.67
CA LEU A 45 -4.15 -7.92 16.08
C LEU A 45 -4.07 -7.64 17.60
N PRO A 46 -4.17 -6.37 18.03
CA PRO A 46 -4.20 -6.02 19.45
C PRO A 46 -5.39 -6.63 20.20
N ALA A 47 -5.17 -6.96 21.47
CA ALA A 47 -6.24 -7.37 22.38
C ALA A 47 -7.19 -6.21 22.72
N ASP A 48 -6.69 -4.98 22.83
CA ASP A 48 -7.52 -3.79 23.05
C ASP A 48 -8.46 -3.53 21.86
N GLU A 49 -9.76 -3.39 22.15
CA GLU A 49 -10.81 -3.28 21.13
C GLU A 49 -10.63 -2.04 20.23
N LYS A 50 -10.31 -0.89 20.82
CA LYS A 50 -10.10 0.35 20.05
C LYS A 50 -8.89 0.24 19.12
N SER A 51 -7.78 -0.26 19.63
CA SER A 51 -6.54 -0.45 18.87
C SER A 51 -6.73 -1.50 17.78
N ARG A 52 -7.50 -2.55 18.05
CA ARG A 52 -7.87 -3.59 17.10
C ARG A 52 -8.74 -3.07 15.96
N ASP A 53 -9.80 -2.33 16.29
CA ASP A 53 -10.67 -1.67 15.31
C ASP A 53 -9.87 -0.68 14.46
N HIS A 54 -9.01 0.13 15.09
CA HIS A 54 -8.14 1.04 14.35
C HIS A 54 -7.23 0.33 13.36
N LYS A 55 -6.51 -0.71 13.82
CA LYS A 55 -5.63 -1.52 12.96
C LYS A 55 -6.43 -2.19 11.83
N ALA A 56 -7.59 -2.76 12.12
CA ALA A 56 -8.46 -3.39 11.12
C ALA A 56 -8.92 -2.40 10.04
N ARG A 57 -9.34 -1.18 10.42
CA ARG A 57 -9.73 -0.13 9.47
C ARG A 57 -8.55 0.28 8.57
N CYS A 58 -7.37 0.44 9.15
CA CYS A 58 -6.15 0.74 8.40
C CYS A 58 -5.77 -0.38 7.43
N LEU A 59 -5.83 -1.64 7.87
CA LEU A 59 -5.57 -2.82 7.04
C LEU A 59 -6.57 -2.95 5.89
N TRP A 60 -7.86 -2.75 6.16
CA TRP A 60 -8.90 -2.79 5.13
C TRP A 60 -8.65 -1.75 4.03
N PHE A 61 -8.30 -0.52 4.43
CA PHE A 61 -8.02 0.53 3.46
C PHE A 61 -6.73 0.29 2.69
N LEU A 62 -5.70 -0.27 3.34
CA LEU A 62 -4.46 -0.69 2.68
C LEU A 62 -4.73 -1.75 1.62
N ASP A 63 -5.45 -2.83 1.96
CA ASP A 63 -5.83 -3.88 1.02
C ASP A 63 -6.61 -3.31 -0.17
N THR A 64 -7.54 -2.40 0.10
CA THR A 64 -8.33 -1.69 -0.91
C THR A 64 -7.44 -0.90 -1.86
N LEU A 65 -6.43 -0.18 -1.35
CA LEU A 65 -5.47 0.54 -2.19
C LEU A 65 -4.65 -0.41 -3.06
N VAL A 66 -4.19 -1.53 -2.51
CA VAL A 66 -3.44 -2.56 -3.26
C VAL A 66 -4.30 -3.11 -4.41
N LYS A 67 -5.52 -3.56 -4.11
CA LYS A 67 -6.48 -4.05 -5.11
C LYS A 67 -6.81 -3.00 -6.16
N PHE A 68 -7.07 -1.76 -5.73
CA PHE A 68 -7.34 -0.66 -6.64
C PHE A 68 -6.17 -0.43 -7.59
N SER A 69 -4.92 -0.52 -7.12
CA SER A 69 -3.71 -0.32 -7.94
C SER A 69 -3.57 -1.31 -9.10
N HIS A 70 -4.25 -2.46 -9.05
CA HIS A 70 -4.25 -3.47 -10.10
C HIS A 70 -5.26 -3.15 -11.22
N LEU A 71 -6.20 -2.22 -11.00
CA LEU A 71 -7.19 -1.79 -11.98
C LEU A 71 -6.57 -0.81 -12.99
N LYS A 72 -6.06 -1.31 -14.12
CA LYS A 72 -5.46 -0.43 -15.15
C LYS A 72 -6.46 0.58 -15.70
N VAL A 73 -7.59 0.11 -16.23
CA VAL A 73 -8.66 0.92 -16.82
C VAL A 73 -9.95 0.65 -16.05
N ILE A 74 -10.59 1.72 -15.57
CA ILE A 74 -11.81 1.64 -14.76
C ILE A 74 -13.01 1.95 -15.65
N LYS A 75 -13.71 0.88 -16.05
CA LYS A 75 -14.88 0.95 -16.95
C LYS A 75 -16.21 1.13 -16.21
N LYS A 76 -16.27 0.74 -14.93
CA LYS A 76 -17.50 0.75 -14.13
C LYS A 76 -17.48 1.91 -13.13
N LYS A 77 -18.66 2.48 -12.86
CA LYS A 77 -18.85 3.54 -11.86
C LYS A 77 -18.44 3.09 -10.43
N ASN A 78 -18.58 1.79 -10.14
CA ASN A 78 -18.19 1.18 -8.86
C ASN A 78 -16.98 0.25 -9.07
N ALA A 79 -15.77 0.81 -9.04
CA ALA A 79 -14.53 0.08 -9.30
C ALA A 79 -14.23 -1.03 -8.26
N MET A 80 -14.65 -0.83 -7.01
CA MET A 80 -14.30 -1.69 -5.86
C MET A 80 -15.44 -2.62 -5.42
N GLY A 81 -16.54 -2.71 -6.18
CA GLY A 81 -17.72 -3.50 -5.80
C GLY A 81 -18.66 -2.82 -4.81
N PRO A 82 -19.80 -3.46 -4.47
CA PRO A 82 -20.83 -2.90 -3.60
C PRO A 82 -20.40 -2.80 -2.12
N GLU A 83 -19.47 -3.66 -1.68
CA GLU A 83 -18.96 -3.69 -0.31
C GLU A 83 -18.09 -2.49 0.07
N CYS A 84 -17.60 -1.73 -0.92
CA CYS A 84 -16.77 -0.56 -0.68
C CYS A 84 -17.64 0.68 -0.42
N PRO A 85 -17.52 1.35 0.74
CA PRO A 85 -18.30 2.55 1.03
C PRO A 85 -18.14 3.62 -0.05
N HIS A 86 -19.24 4.25 -0.45
CA HIS A 86 -19.25 5.23 -1.56
C HIS A 86 -18.26 6.39 -1.37
N ILE A 87 -18.09 6.85 -0.12
CA ILE A 87 -17.13 7.90 0.20
C ILE A 87 -15.68 7.48 -0.10
N ILE A 88 -15.34 6.21 0.17
CA ILE A 88 -14.01 5.66 -0.12
C ILE A 88 -13.84 5.45 -1.62
N SER A 89 -14.83 4.86 -2.29
CA SER A 89 -14.83 4.71 -3.75
C SER A 89 -14.61 6.07 -4.45
N ARG A 90 -15.34 7.11 -4.00
CA ARG A 90 -15.16 8.49 -4.50
C ARG A 90 -13.75 9.03 -4.25
N LYS A 91 -13.19 8.81 -3.06
CA LYS A 91 -11.80 9.20 -2.74
C LYS A 91 -10.81 8.54 -3.70
N LEU A 92 -10.98 7.23 -3.94
CA LEU A 92 -10.08 6.47 -4.81
C LEU A 92 -10.08 7.01 -6.24
N MET A 93 -11.28 7.16 -6.80
CA MET A 93 -11.48 7.70 -8.14
C MET A 93 -10.96 9.13 -8.25
N LYS A 94 -11.23 10.00 -7.28
CA LYS A 94 -10.81 11.41 -7.35
C LYS A 94 -9.28 11.58 -7.24
N ASN A 95 -8.62 10.78 -6.41
CA ASN A 95 -7.23 11.03 -6.02
C ASN A 95 -6.19 10.18 -6.74
N PHE A 96 -6.60 9.03 -7.29
CA PHE A 96 -5.69 8.02 -7.83
C PHE A 96 -6.03 7.56 -9.25
N THR A 97 -6.84 8.32 -9.99
CA THR A 97 -7.03 8.12 -11.43
C THR A 97 -6.67 9.37 -12.20
N SER A 98 -6.49 9.21 -13.50
CA SER A 98 -6.42 10.31 -14.45
C SER A 98 -7.37 10.00 -15.60
N LEU A 99 -7.95 11.04 -16.20
CA LEU A 99 -8.80 10.88 -17.37
C LEU A 99 -7.93 10.59 -18.59
N THR A 100 -8.36 9.64 -19.41
CA THR A 100 -7.78 9.35 -20.72
C THR A 100 -8.89 9.28 -21.75
N TYR A 101 -8.58 9.71 -22.97
CA TYR A 101 -9.45 9.52 -24.13
C TYR A 101 -8.98 8.26 -24.85
N ASN A 102 -9.85 7.26 -24.96
CA ASN A 102 -9.56 6.04 -25.70
C ASN A 102 -10.82 5.59 -26.45
N ASN A 103 -10.65 5.25 -27.74
CA ASN A 103 -11.74 4.81 -28.63
C ASN A 103 -12.98 5.73 -28.57
N GLY A 104 -12.79 7.05 -28.61
CA GLY A 104 -13.89 8.03 -28.60
C GLY A 104 -14.60 8.21 -27.26
N SER A 105 -14.13 7.58 -26.18
CA SER A 105 -14.74 7.68 -24.84
C SER A 105 -13.75 8.16 -23.78
N VAL A 106 -14.24 8.94 -22.83
CA VAL A 106 -13.49 9.33 -21.63
C VAL A 106 -13.52 8.19 -20.63
N GLN A 107 -12.34 7.74 -20.18
CA GLN A 107 -12.21 6.67 -19.20
C GLN A 107 -11.25 7.05 -18.08
N ASN A 108 -11.44 6.44 -16.91
CA ASN A 108 -10.51 6.58 -15.79
C ASN A 108 -9.38 5.55 -15.94
N LEU A 109 -8.14 6.01 -15.82
CA LEU A 109 -6.92 5.21 -15.91
C LEU A 109 -6.09 5.36 -14.64
N ILE A 110 -5.53 4.26 -14.15
CA ILE A 110 -4.45 4.31 -13.14
C ILE A 110 -3.11 4.33 -13.88
N SER A 111 -2.59 5.54 -14.08
CA SER A 111 -1.29 5.75 -14.70
C SER A 111 -0.14 5.30 -13.78
N ALA A 112 1.09 5.22 -14.31
CA ALA A 112 2.27 4.85 -13.53
C ALA A 112 2.57 5.83 -12.38
N SER A 113 2.24 7.13 -12.55
CA SER A 113 2.36 8.13 -11.50
C SER A 113 1.29 7.93 -10.42
N MET A 114 0.05 7.62 -10.80
CA MET A 114 -1.01 7.28 -9.85
C MET A 114 -0.69 6.00 -9.07
N LYS A 115 -0.18 4.96 -9.74
CA LYS A 115 0.27 3.72 -9.07
C LYS A 115 1.35 4.00 -8.02
N ALA A 116 2.28 4.91 -8.30
CA ALA A 116 3.29 5.31 -7.32
C ALA A 116 2.72 6.14 -6.17
N LYS A 117 1.73 7.00 -6.43
CA LYS A 117 1.00 7.72 -5.39
C LYS A 117 0.24 6.74 -4.47
N ILE A 118 -0.42 5.73 -5.04
CA ILE A 118 -1.08 4.67 -4.27
C ILE A 118 -0.05 3.92 -3.41
N ALA A 119 1.07 3.50 -3.99
CA ALA A 119 2.15 2.83 -3.25
C ALA A 119 2.69 3.68 -2.08
N ALA A 120 2.84 4.99 -2.27
CA ALA A 120 3.25 5.90 -1.20
C ALA A 120 2.23 5.93 -0.04
N TYR A 121 0.93 5.90 -0.35
CA TYR A 121 -0.13 5.81 0.65
C TYR A 121 -0.12 4.45 1.37
N VAL A 122 0.07 3.35 0.64
CA VAL A 122 0.21 1.99 1.18
C VAL A 122 1.38 1.92 2.18
N ILE A 123 2.56 2.40 1.78
CA ILE A 123 3.74 2.45 2.67
C ILE A 123 3.46 3.32 3.89
N THR A 124 2.83 4.48 3.72
CA THR A 124 2.49 5.37 4.84
C THR A 124 1.55 4.71 5.84
N LEU A 125 0.53 3.98 5.37
CA LEU A 125 -0.37 3.22 6.24
C LEU A 125 0.37 2.10 6.96
N ALA A 126 1.18 1.32 6.24
CA ALA A 126 1.97 0.24 6.83
C ALA A 126 2.90 0.76 7.93
N LEU A 127 3.51 1.93 7.74
CA LEU A 127 4.31 2.60 8.77
C LEU A 127 3.48 2.96 10.01
N HIS A 128 2.24 3.44 9.86
CA HIS A 128 1.39 3.74 11.02
C HIS A 128 0.95 2.47 11.76
N ILE A 129 0.80 1.36 11.04
CA ILE A 129 0.41 0.07 11.63
C ILE A 129 1.57 -0.55 12.41
N ASN A 130 2.81 -0.42 11.91
CA ASN A 130 3.99 -1.13 12.41
C ASN A 130 5.03 -0.18 13.04
N ASN A 131 4.58 0.77 13.88
CA ASN A 131 5.45 1.63 14.69
C ASN A 131 6.56 2.33 13.86
N PHE A 132 6.18 2.89 12.72
CA PHE A 132 7.05 3.62 11.79
C PHE A 132 8.14 2.78 11.13
N GLN A 133 7.95 1.47 11.04
CA GLN A 133 8.80 0.54 10.29
C GLN A 133 7.95 -0.42 9.46
N THR A 134 8.37 -0.76 8.24
CA THR A 134 7.64 -1.72 7.40
C THR A 134 8.56 -2.45 6.44
N ASP A 135 8.19 -3.69 6.08
CA ASP A 135 8.88 -4.48 5.08
C ASP A 135 8.46 -4.07 3.66
N LEU A 136 9.38 -3.42 2.97
CA LEU A 136 9.17 -2.97 1.61
C LEU A 136 9.15 -4.13 0.62
N THR A 137 9.81 -5.26 0.90
CA THR A 137 9.80 -6.42 -0.01
C THR A 137 8.40 -7.03 -0.08
N ILE A 138 7.70 -7.15 1.05
CA ILE A 138 6.32 -7.65 1.09
C ILE A 138 5.39 -6.72 0.30
N LEU A 139 5.45 -5.40 0.57
CA LEU A 139 4.63 -4.41 -0.13
C LEU A 139 4.96 -4.32 -1.65
N GLN A 140 6.21 -4.53 -2.04
CA GLN A 140 6.63 -4.60 -3.44
C GLN A 140 5.91 -5.73 -4.17
N ASN A 141 5.89 -6.92 -3.56
CA ASN A 141 5.29 -8.12 -4.11
C ASN A 141 3.77 -7.95 -4.24
N ASP A 142 3.11 -7.47 -3.18
CA ASP A 142 1.67 -7.19 -3.17
C ASP A 142 1.25 -6.20 -4.27
N MET A 143 2.06 -5.15 -4.48
CA MET A 143 1.78 -4.10 -5.47
C MET A 143 2.28 -4.46 -6.88
N LYS A 144 2.98 -5.59 -7.05
CA LYS A 144 3.66 -6.00 -8.30
C LYS A 144 4.49 -4.85 -8.87
N LEU A 145 5.37 -4.28 -8.03
CA LEU A 145 6.28 -3.20 -8.41
C LEU A 145 7.67 -3.76 -8.69
N GLN A 146 8.40 -3.08 -9.57
CA GLN A 146 9.85 -3.26 -9.66
C GLN A 146 10.50 -2.78 -8.37
N GLU A 147 11.57 -3.47 -7.97
CA GLU A 147 12.35 -3.14 -6.78
C GLU A 147 12.87 -1.70 -6.79
N SER A 148 13.41 -1.24 -7.92
CA SER A 148 13.87 0.14 -8.09
C SER A 148 12.73 1.13 -7.81
N ARG A 149 11.51 0.82 -8.26
CA ARG A 149 10.35 1.69 -8.12
C ARG A 149 9.91 1.86 -6.68
N ILE A 150 9.85 0.78 -5.89
CA ILE A 150 9.48 0.91 -4.47
C ILE A 150 10.56 1.63 -3.68
N LEU A 151 11.84 1.42 -4.01
CA LEU A 151 12.95 2.13 -3.39
C LEU A 151 12.93 3.62 -3.68
N ASP A 152 12.61 4.03 -4.91
CA ASP A 152 12.47 5.45 -5.25
C ASP A 152 11.33 6.12 -4.48
N ILE A 153 10.22 5.41 -4.28
CA ILE A 153 9.09 5.89 -3.48
C ILE A 153 9.48 5.99 -2.01
N ALA A 154 10.15 4.97 -1.45
CA ALA A 154 10.65 4.99 -0.08
C ALA A 154 11.64 6.15 0.16
N LYS A 155 12.55 6.40 -0.79
CA LYS A 155 13.44 7.56 -0.76
C LYS A 155 12.65 8.87 -0.80
N ALA A 156 11.67 9.00 -1.68
CA ALA A 156 10.82 10.20 -1.78
C ALA A 156 10.04 10.47 -0.47
N LEU A 157 9.64 9.41 0.24
CA LEU A 157 9.05 9.47 1.59
C LEU A 157 10.08 9.71 2.70
N ARG A 158 11.37 9.85 2.37
CA ARG A 158 12.49 10.03 3.30
C ARG A 158 12.64 8.88 4.30
N LEU A 159 12.39 7.66 3.86
CA LEU A 159 12.62 6.48 4.69
C LEU A 159 14.10 6.11 4.71
N LYS A 160 14.59 5.70 5.88
CA LYS A 160 15.84 4.96 6.00
C LYS A 160 15.57 3.53 5.55
N VAL A 161 16.32 3.05 4.57
CA VAL A 161 16.19 1.68 4.07
C VAL A 161 17.37 0.85 4.58
N SER A 162 17.09 -0.20 5.33
CA SER A 162 18.07 -1.17 5.81
C SER A 162 17.78 -2.56 5.27
N LYS A 163 18.82 -3.37 5.07
CA LYS A 163 18.66 -4.80 4.79
C LYS A 163 18.40 -5.53 6.10
N ALA A 164 17.34 -6.32 6.16
CA ALA A 164 17.12 -7.28 7.24
C ALA A 164 17.61 -8.65 6.78
N LYS A 165 18.36 -9.33 7.64
CA LYS A 165 18.58 -10.78 7.47
C LYS A 165 17.26 -11.45 7.84
N GLY A 166 16.79 -12.37 6.98
CA GLY A 166 15.61 -13.18 7.28
C GLY A 166 15.76 -13.89 8.62
N ALA A 167 14.63 -14.18 9.28
CA ALA A 167 14.60 -14.97 10.50
C ALA A 167 15.39 -16.28 10.30
N PRO A 168 16.12 -16.78 11.33
CA PRO A 168 16.90 -18.00 11.20
C PRO A 168 15.96 -19.19 10.93
N GLY A 169 16.03 -19.76 9.72
CA GLY A 169 15.24 -20.94 9.31
C GLY A 169 14.48 -20.80 7.99
N LEU A 170 14.39 -19.59 7.41
CA LEU A 170 13.91 -19.39 6.04
C LEU A 170 15.11 -19.11 5.13
N GLU A 171 15.14 -19.76 3.97
CA GLU A 171 16.24 -19.69 3.00
C GLU A 171 16.79 -18.27 2.84
N SER A 172 18.11 -18.17 2.90
CA SER A 172 18.94 -16.96 2.90
C SER A 172 18.80 -16.02 1.69
N ASP A 173 17.82 -16.20 0.79
CA ASP A 173 17.90 -15.67 -0.57
C ASP A 173 17.06 -14.43 -0.86
N GLN A 174 16.16 -14.02 0.05
CA GLN A 174 15.50 -12.71 -0.05
C GLN A 174 16.09 -11.78 1.01
N ASN A 175 17.02 -10.92 0.60
CA ASN A 175 17.46 -9.79 1.41
C ASN A 175 16.27 -8.82 1.58
N HIS A 176 15.46 -9.04 2.62
CA HIS A 176 14.33 -8.20 2.96
C HIS A 176 14.79 -6.76 3.21
N LYS A 177 13.96 -5.80 2.79
CA LYS A 177 14.28 -4.37 2.92
C LYS A 177 13.28 -3.71 3.85
N LEU A 178 13.77 -3.25 4.98
CA LEU A 178 12.96 -2.53 5.94
C LEU A 178 13.06 -1.03 5.66
N GLY A 179 11.92 -0.39 5.47
CA GLY A 179 11.79 1.06 5.45
C GLY A 179 11.39 1.55 6.84
N THR A 180 12.19 2.45 7.41
CA THR A 180 11.92 3.06 8.71
C THR A 180 11.82 4.57 8.57
N LEU A 181 10.77 5.15 9.15
CA LEU A 181 10.65 6.60 9.31
C LEU A 181 11.27 6.97 10.66
N SER A 182 12.31 7.81 10.64
CA SER A 182 13.03 8.25 11.84
C SER A 182 13.23 9.76 11.82
N LEU A 183 13.33 10.36 13.01
CA LEU A 183 13.62 11.78 13.18
C LEU A 183 15.09 11.98 13.59
N PRO A 184 15.77 13.03 13.08
CA PRO A 184 15.30 13.94 12.03
C PRO A 184 15.17 13.23 10.68
N LEU A 185 14.29 13.74 9.81
CA LEU A 185 14.07 13.12 8.50
C LEU A 185 15.37 13.11 7.68
N PRO A 186 15.78 11.95 7.11
CA PRO A 186 16.96 11.85 6.28
C PRO A 186 16.99 12.89 5.16
N VAL A 187 18.08 13.63 5.06
CA VAL A 187 18.33 14.56 3.95
C VAL A 187 18.73 13.73 2.73
N GLN A 188 17.99 13.86 1.63
CA GLN A 188 18.40 13.24 0.38
C GLN A 188 19.67 13.92 -0.12
N LYS A 189 20.76 13.16 -0.23
CA LYS A 189 21.95 13.62 -0.94
C LYS A 189 21.60 13.72 -2.43
N ALA A 190 21.81 14.90 -3.02
CA ALA A 190 21.64 15.07 -4.46
C ALA A 190 22.50 14.03 -5.19
N PRO A 191 22.00 13.42 -6.28
CA PRO A 191 22.80 12.47 -7.04
C PRO A 191 24.04 13.19 -7.56
N VAL A 192 25.21 12.82 -7.04
CA VAL A 192 26.50 13.35 -7.48
C VAL A 192 26.73 12.86 -8.91
N GLY A 193 26.51 13.75 -9.88
CA GLY A 193 26.98 13.60 -11.25
C GLY A 193 26.11 12.76 -12.19
N GLN A 194 24.95 13.28 -12.62
CA GLN A 194 24.49 12.95 -13.97
C GLN A 194 25.39 13.70 -14.96
N ARG A 195 26.35 12.98 -15.57
CA ARG A 195 27.10 13.46 -16.75
C ARG A 195 26.08 14.01 -17.76
N LYS A 196 26.07 15.34 -17.93
CA LYS A 196 25.30 16.01 -18.98
C LYS A 196 25.67 15.35 -20.31
N ARG A 197 24.67 14.81 -21.01
CA ARG A 197 24.81 14.24 -22.35
C ARG A 197 25.43 15.34 -23.24
N LYS A 198 26.65 15.11 -23.73
CA LYS A 198 27.36 16.04 -24.62
C LYS A 198 26.47 16.26 -25.85
N LYS A 199 26.04 17.50 -26.11
CA LYS A 199 25.41 17.85 -27.40
C LYS A 199 26.42 17.49 -28.50
N MET A 200 26.03 16.62 -29.43
CA MET A 200 26.76 16.47 -30.68
C MET A 200 26.52 17.74 -31.50
N ARG A 201 27.62 18.32 -32.01
CA ARG A 201 27.62 19.43 -32.95
C ARG A 201 27.48 18.87 -34.35
#